data_AF-A0AB36BZT5-F1
#
_entry.id   AF-A0AB36BZT5-F1
#
_cell.length_a   1.000
_cell.length_b   1.000
_cell.length_c   1.000
_cell.angle_alpha   90.00
_cell.angle_beta   90.00
_cell.angle_gamma   90.00
#
_symmetry.space_group_name_H-M   'P 1'
#
loop_
_entity.id
_entity.type
_entity.pdbx_description
1 polymer ?
#
loop_
_entity_poly.entity_id
_entity_poly.type
_entity_poly.pdbx_seq_one_letter_code
_entity_poly.pdbx_strand_id
1 'polypeptide(L)'
;MIAADRTLLEQARELQALAQTGLAYCKDPFDRERYERIRAIAVDMLAMQADVPAEEMRRPLGAGYPTPKLDTRAAIATPTG
;
A
#
# COMPACT_ATOMS: atom_id res chain seq x y z
N MET A 1 14.57 7.63 -17.10
CA MET A 1 13.68 6.77 -17.90
C MET A 1 12.43 6.52 -17.08
N ILE A 2 11.38 7.33 -17.25
CA ILE A 2 10.11 7.14 -16.55
C ILE A 2 9.40 5.98 -17.26
N ALA A 3 9.24 4.85 -16.59
CA ALA A 3 8.54 3.69 -17.12
C ALA A 3 7.14 4.10 -17.58
N ALA A 4 6.90 4.04 -18.89
CA ALA A 4 5.73 4.62 -19.55
C ALA A 4 4.51 3.69 -19.58
N ASP A 5 4.45 2.65 -18.72
CA ASP A 5 3.27 1.80 -18.58
C ASP A 5 3.17 1.25 -17.15
N ARG A 6 2.93 2.15 -16.18
CA ARG A 6 2.56 1.74 -14.81
C ARG A 6 1.05 1.72 -14.71
N THR A 7 0.51 0.61 -14.22
CA THR A 7 -0.92 0.50 -13.91
C THR A 7 -1.30 1.46 -12.78
N LEU A 8 -2.57 1.88 -12.76
CA LEU A 8 -3.12 2.69 -11.67
C LEU A 8 -2.92 2.01 -10.30
N LEU A 9 -2.92 0.67 -10.26
CA LEU A 9 -2.70 -0.12 -9.06
C LEU A 9 -1.26 0.04 -8.54
N GLU A 10 -0.27 -0.01 -9.42
CA GLU A 10 1.14 0.18 -9.06
C GLU A 10 1.40 1.59 -8.56
N GLN A 11 0.82 2.59 -9.23
CA GLN A 11 0.93 3.99 -8.81
C GLN A 11 0.28 4.23 -7.45
N ALA A 12 -0.92 3.67 -7.21
CA ALA A 12 -1.62 3.80 -5.94
C ALA A 12 -0.85 3.11 -4.79
N ARG A 13 -0.24 1.95 -5.04
CA ARG A 13 0.61 1.24 -4.06
C ARG A 13 1.87 2.04 -3.71
N GLU A 14 2.53 2.62 -4.71
CA GLU A 14 3.71 3.46 -4.50
C GLU A 14 3.35 4.72 -3.70
N LEU A 15 2.25 5.39 -4.06
CA LEU A 15 1.76 6.58 -3.36
C LEU A 15 1.41 6.28 -1.89
N GLN A 16 0.75 5.14 -1.65
CA GLN A 16 0.45 4.65 -0.31
C GLN A 16 1.73 4.41 0.51
N ALA A 17 2.74 3.76 -0.08
CA ALA A 17 4.00 3.48 0.59
C ALA A 17 4.77 4.77 0.96
N LEU A 18 4.79 5.76 0.06
CA LEU A 18 5.40 7.06 0.31
C LEU A 18 4.69 7.82 1.44
N ALA A 19 3.36 7.88 1.40
CA ALA A 19 2.57 8.52 2.44
C ALA A 19 2.79 7.87 3.81
N GLN A 20 2.83 6.55 3.84
CA GLN A 20 3.02 5.78 5.07
C GLN A 20 4.43 5.95 5.64
N THR A 21 5.44 6.02 4.79
CA THR A 21 6.82 6.39 5.18
C THR A 21 6.87 7.81 5.73
N GLY A 22 6.22 8.77 5.05
CA GLY A 22 6.11 10.14 5.50
C GLY A 22 5.46 10.27 6.89
N LEU A 23 4.33 9.59 7.11
CA LEU A 23 3.65 9.59 8.42
C LEU A 23 4.47 8.93 9.53
N ALA A 24 5.34 7.98 9.20
CA ALA A 24 6.19 7.31 10.17
C ALA A 24 7.38 8.18 10.62
N TYR A 25 7.92 9.02 9.73
CA TYR A 25 9.18 9.75 9.97
C TYR A 25 9.05 11.27 10.01
N CYS A 26 7.93 11.87 9.57
CA CYS A 26 7.78 13.32 9.63
C CYS A 26 7.69 13.81 11.07
N LYS A 27 8.28 14.98 11.30
CA LYS A 27 8.24 15.67 12.61
C LYS A 27 7.43 16.96 12.55
N ASP A 28 7.19 17.47 11.35
CA ASP A 28 6.40 18.67 11.11
C ASP A 28 4.90 18.33 10.99
N PRO A 29 4.02 19.08 11.66
CA PRO A 29 2.58 18.83 11.63
C PRO A 29 1.94 19.11 10.26
N PHE A 30 2.43 20.07 9.49
CA PHE A 30 1.91 20.36 8.15
C PHE A 30 2.33 19.27 7.16
N ASP A 31 3.54 18.73 7.29
CA ASP A 31 3.96 17.53 6.56
C ASP A 31 3.06 16.34 6.88
N ARG A 32 2.68 16.17 8.15
CA ARG A 32 1.79 15.09 8.56
C ARG A 32 0.44 15.18 7.86
N GLU A 33 -0.19 16.35 7.86
CA GLU A 33 -1.46 16.58 7.15
C GLU A 33 -1.35 16.30 5.64
N ARG A 34 -0.23 16.70 5.02
CA ARG A 34 0.05 16.40 3.61
C ARG A 34 0.10 14.89 3.38
N TYR A 35 0.82 14.15 4.20
CA TYR A 35 0.90 12.68 4.05
C TYR A 35 -0.42 11.98 4.36
N GLU A 36 -1.23 12.50 5.29
CA GLU A 36 -2.59 11.98 5.53
C GLU A 36 -3.48 12.18 4.29
N ARG A 37 -3.38 13.34 3.63
CA ARG A 37 -4.10 13.62 2.39
C ARG A 37 -3.64 12.72 1.24
N ILE A 38 -2.33 12.53 1.07
CA ILE A 38 -1.77 11.66 0.04
C ILE A 38 -2.22 10.21 0.26
N ARG A 39 -2.23 9.74 1.52
CA ARG A 39 -2.76 8.42 1.88
C ARG A 39 -4.23 8.28 1.52
N ALA A 40 -5.06 9.30 1.77
CA ALA A 40 -6.47 9.26 1.41
C ALA A 40 -6.67 9.12 -0.11
N ILE A 41 -5.90 9.86 -0.91
CA ILE A 41 -5.95 9.76 -2.38
C ILE A 41 -5.56 8.36 -2.85
N ALA A 42 -4.50 7.78 -2.28
CA ALA A 42 -4.05 6.43 -2.63
C ALA A 42 -5.13 5.37 -2.29
N VAL A 43 -5.79 5.51 -1.15
CA VAL A 43 -6.92 4.64 -0.76
C VAL A 43 -8.08 4.76 -1.75
N ASP A 44 -8.46 5.98 -2.14
CA ASP A 44 -9.56 6.21 -3.09
C ASP A 44 -9.22 5.60 -4.46
N MET A 45 -7.98 5.73 -4.92
CA MET A 45 -7.51 5.08 -6.16
C MET A 45 -7.60 3.55 -6.10
N LEU A 46 -7.19 2.95 -4.97
CA LEU A 46 -7.28 1.50 -4.76
C LEU A 46 -8.74 1.03 -4.69
N ALA A 47 -9.61 1.79 -4.03
CA ALA A 47 -11.02 1.50 -3.88
C ALA A 47 -11.75 1.51 -5.24
N MET A 48 -11.49 2.53 -6.07
CA MET A 48 -12.02 2.61 -7.44
C MET A 48 -11.62 1.40 -8.29
N GLN A 49 -10.38 0.92 -8.13
CA GLN A 49 -9.88 -0.20 -8.92
C GLN A 49 -10.36 -1.57 -8.43
N ALA A 50 -10.68 -1.68 -7.14
CA ALA A 50 -11.20 -2.91 -6.53
C ALA A 50 -12.75 -2.97 -6.51
N ASP A 51 -13.43 -1.91 -6.96
CA ASP A 51 -14.91 -1.75 -6.88
C ASP A 51 -15.46 -1.99 -5.47
N VAL A 52 -14.75 -1.48 -4.47
CA VAL A 52 -15.13 -1.57 -3.04
C VAL A 52 -15.24 -0.19 -2.41
N PRO A 53 -16.06 -0.02 -1.36
CA PRO A 53 -16.10 1.22 -0.61
C PRO A 53 -14.73 1.56 -0.02
N ALA A 54 -14.31 2.83 -0.11
CA ALA A 54 -13.02 3.29 0.41
C ALA A 54 -12.83 2.99 1.92
N GLU A 55 -13.92 2.95 2.69
CA GLU A 55 -13.87 2.57 4.10
C GLU A 55 -13.43 1.13 4.34
N GLU A 56 -13.84 0.19 3.49
CA GLU A 56 -13.40 -1.21 3.58
C GLU A 56 -11.91 -1.34 3.26
N MET A 57 -11.40 -0.48 2.37
CA MET A 57 -9.99 -0.45 1.98
C MET A 57 -9.08 0.23 3.01
N ARG A 58 -9.61 1.04 3.93
CA ARG A 58 -8.81 1.69 5.00
C ARG A 58 -8.30 0.72 6.07
N ARG A 59 -9.05 -0.34 6.38
CA ARG A 59 -8.68 -1.33 7.42
C ARG A 59 -7.39 -2.11 7.14
N PRO A 60 -7.13 -2.63 5.93
CA PRO A 60 -5.90 -3.39 5.65
C PRO A 60 -4.62 -2.54 5.58
N LEU A 61 -4.73 -1.21 5.56
CA LEU A 61 -3.61 -0.27 5.37
C LEU A 61 -3.14 0.33 6.71
N GLY A 62 -2.92 -0.55 7.69
CA GLY A 62 -2.62 -0.23 9.09
C GLY A 62 -1.46 0.74 9.32
N ALA A 63 -1.33 1.23 10.57
CA ALA A 63 -0.27 2.15 10.97
C ALA A 63 1.13 1.49 11.01
N GLY A 64 2.19 2.25 10.67
CA GLY A 64 3.59 1.77 10.65
C GLY A 64 4.16 1.69 9.23
N TYR A 65 5.41 1.26 9.04
CA TYR A 65 6.02 1.14 7.71
C TYR A 65 5.52 -0.14 7.00
N PRO A 66 5.13 -0.09 5.71
CA PRO A 66 4.65 -1.27 5.02
C PRO A 66 5.83 -2.23 4.73
N THR A 67 5.77 -3.43 5.28
CA THR A 67 6.70 -4.52 4.96
C THR A 67 6.03 -5.52 4.01
N PRO A 68 6.80 -6.26 3.18
CA PRO A 68 6.26 -7.39 2.44
C PRO A 68 5.50 -8.35 3.37
N LYS A 69 4.32 -8.81 2.96
CA LYS A 69 3.56 -9.82 3.71
C LYS A 69 4.28 -11.16 3.63
N LEU A 70 4.45 -11.82 4.77
CA LEU A 70 5.09 -13.14 4.85
C LEU A 70 4.05 -14.24 4.56
N ASP A 71 4.32 -15.10 3.57
CA ASP A 71 3.56 -16.31 3.26
C ASP A 71 4.48 -17.53 3.42
N THR A 72 4.03 -18.57 4.12
CA THR A 72 4.80 -19.81 4.31
C THR A 72 4.12 -20.95 3.56
N ARG A 73 4.86 -21.61 2.66
CA ARG A 73 4.40 -22.80 1.94
C ARG A 73 5.32 -23.96 2.24
N ALA A 74 4.76 -25.10 2.64
CA ALA A 74 5.49 -26.34 2.83
C ALA A 74 5.13 -27.31 1.68
N ALA A 75 6.14 -27.75 0.94
CA ALA A 75 5.99 -28.83 -0.03
C ALA A 75 6.40 -30.14 0.66
N ILE A 76 5.44 -31.06 0.84
CA ILE A 76 5.69 -32.39 1.38
C ILE A 76 5.73 -33.36 0.20
N ALA A 77 6.91 -33.90 -0.08
CA ALA A 77 7.09 -34.93 -1.08
C ALA A 77 7.49 -36.25 -0.40
N THR A 78 6.75 -37.32 -0.71
CA THR A 78 7.14 -38.69 -0.37
C THR A 78 8.15 -39.23 -1.40
N PRO A 79 9.08 -40.13 -1.04
CA PRO A 79 10.17 -40.61 -1.93
C PRO A 79 9.76 -41.48 -3.15
N THR A 80 8.55 -41.34 -3.69
CA THR A 80 8.08 -42.14 -4.84
C THR A 80 7.46 -41.24 -5.88
N GLY A 81 8.24 -40.90 -6.91
CA GLY A 81 7.88 -40.07 -8.07
C GLY A 81 9.07 -39.31 -8.60
#